data_AF-A0A969GBT6-F1
#
_entry.id   AF-A0A969GBT6-F1
#
_cell.length_a   1.000
_cell.length_b   1.000
_cell.length_c   1.000
_cell.angle_alpha   90.00
_cell.angle_beta   90.00
_cell.angle_gamma   90.00
#
_symmetry.space_group_name_H-M   'P 1'
#
loop_
_entity.id
_entity.type
_entity.pdbx_description
1 polymer ?
#
loop_
_entity_poly.entity_id
_entity_poly.type
_entity_poly.pdbx_seq_one_letter_code
_entity_poly.pdbx_strand_id
1 'polypeptide(L)'
;MELNIQSPKQAVSRSFGTYQRKKISPSDFEAFVNALDNYFYYSNRAKNLAEKTEPHLLDFFKFFFPNAHHSAKEYGDKIFINAISENEKMTAEILIYNVDYNEPKNMVSVENANVKSLHNLIIAYLSEVIENENQTLKTGIITDTESFYIIDFQDFKSIINTEILITEFKNWKGENESETATKAFYKAIKNAIQSNEIDLSTIYFNLNEYQNPS
;
A
#
# COMPACT_ATOMS: atom_id res chain seq x y z
N MET A 1 -12.40 -12.19 -4.51
CA MET A 1 -12.76 -10.92 -3.86
C MET A 1 -12.48 -9.85 -4.87
N GLU A 2 -13.53 -9.13 -5.24
CA GLU A 2 -13.45 -7.98 -6.14
C GLU A 2 -13.26 -6.72 -5.29
N LEU A 3 -12.63 -5.69 -5.85
CA LEU A 3 -12.45 -4.40 -5.19
C LEU A 3 -13.57 -3.44 -5.57
N ASN A 4 -14.04 -2.65 -4.60
CA ASN A 4 -14.95 -1.54 -4.87
C ASN A 4 -14.15 -0.28 -5.22
N ILE A 5 -13.92 -0.13 -6.53
CA ILE A 5 -13.02 0.88 -7.07
C ILE A 5 -13.65 2.27 -7.08
N GLN A 6 -12.87 3.24 -6.60
CA GLN A 6 -13.13 4.67 -6.74
C GLN A 6 -12.01 5.34 -7.51
N SER A 7 -12.35 6.16 -8.49
CA SER A 7 -11.40 7.04 -9.15
C SER A 7 -10.89 8.11 -8.17
N PRO A 8 -9.70 8.69 -8.40
CA PRO A 8 -9.20 9.81 -7.59
C PRO A 8 -10.20 10.96 -7.53
N LYS A 9 -10.89 11.24 -8.64
CA LYS A 9 -11.93 12.27 -8.70
C LYS A 9 -13.07 11.97 -7.73
N GLN A 10 -13.57 10.74 -7.67
CA GLN A 10 -14.64 10.34 -6.74
C GLN A 10 -14.18 10.41 -5.28
N ALA A 11 -12.96 9.95 -4.98
CA ALA A 11 -12.40 9.99 -3.63
C ALA A 11 -12.24 11.43 -3.13
N VAL A 12 -11.65 12.31 -3.94
CA VAL A 12 -11.55 13.73 -3.61
C VAL A 12 -12.96 14.34 -3.49
N SER A 13 -13.90 14.00 -4.39
CA SER A 13 -15.31 14.45 -4.36
C SER A 13 -16.04 14.15 -3.06
N ARG A 14 -15.79 13.01 -2.43
CA ARG A 14 -16.39 12.66 -1.13
C ARG A 14 -15.80 13.48 0.02
N SER A 15 -14.55 13.91 -0.13
CA SER A 15 -13.83 14.73 0.83
C SER A 15 -13.95 16.25 0.55
N PHE A 16 -14.85 16.67 -0.35
CA PHE A 16 -14.93 18.02 -0.92
C PHE A 16 -15.12 19.18 0.07
N GLY A 17 -15.50 18.91 1.32
CA GLY A 17 -15.55 19.95 2.36
C GLY A 17 -14.17 20.53 2.74
N THR A 18 -13.10 19.72 2.62
CA THR A 18 -11.75 20.05 3.11
C THR A 18 -10.76 20.42 2.01
N TYR A 19 -10.89 19.84 0.81
CA TYR A 19 -9.94 20.05 -0.30
C TYR A 19 -10.26 21.24 -1.21
N GLN A 20 -11.51 21.71 -1.23
CA GLN A 20 -11.82 22.99 -1.87
C GLN A 20 -11.39 24.12 -0.94
N ARG A 21 -10.21 24.74 -1.19
CA ARG A 21 -9.89 26.17 -0.90
C ARG A 21 -8.41 26.55 -0.96
N LYS A 22 -7.45 25.64 -1.18
CA LYS A 22 -6.05 26.06 -1.36
C LYS A 22 -5.75 26.33 -2.83
N LYS A 23 -5.46 27.60 -3.14
CA LYS A 23 -4.86 27.99 -4.42
C LYS A 23 -3.48 27.33 -4.51
N ILE A 24 -3.27 26.52 -5.54
CA ILE A 24 -1.96 25.93 -5.84
C ILE A 24 -1.12 27.04 -6.48
N SER A 25 0.08 27.27 -5.97
CA SER A 25 0.98 28.25 -6.60
C SER A 25 1.56 27.68 -7.90
N PRO A 26 1.92 28.52 -8.89
CA PRO A 26 2.60 28.04 -10.09
C PRO A 26 3.87 27.24 -9.78
N SER A 27 4.62 27.66 -8.75
CA SER A 27 5.83 26.97 -8.31
C SER A 27 5.54 25.59 -7.73
N ASP A 28 4.47 25.42 -6.95
CA ASP A 28 4.10 24.10 -6.40
C ASP A 28 3.66 23.15 -7.52
N PHE A 29 2.94 23.69 -8.51
CA PHE A 29 2.52 22.94 -9.68
C PHE A 29 3.72 22.50 -10.53
N GLU A 30 4.65 23.41 -10.81
CA GLU A 30 5.89 23.09 -11.53
C GLU A 30 6.75 22.07 -10.79
N ALA A 31 6.87 22.20 -9.45
CA ALA A 31 7.57 21.22 -8.63
C ALA A 31 6.91 19.83 -8.68
N PHE A 32 5.57 19.77 -8.70
CA PHE A 32 4.83 18.52 -8.88
C PHE A 32 5.09 17.90 -10.25
N VAL A 33 5.02 18.69 -11.32
CA VAL A 33 5.31 18.21 -12.69
C VAL A 33 6.73 17.63 -12.75
N ASN A 34 7.73 18.34 -12.21
CA ASN A 34 9.11 17.87 -12.16
C ASN A 34 9.25 16.57 -11.35
N ALA A 35 8.55 16.43 -10.22
CA ALA A 35 8.58 15.21 -9.42
C ALA A 35 7.97 14.02 -10.18
N LEU A 36 6.86 14.26 -10.89
CA LEU A 36 6.18 13.26 -11.70
C LEU A 36 7.01 12.83 -12.93
N ASP A 37 7.62 13.78 -13.64
CA ASP A 37 8.48 13.49 -14.79
C ASP A 37 9.71 12.67 -14.38
N ASN A 38 10.36 13.04 -13.26
CA ASN A 38 11.46 12.25 -12.71
C ASN A 38 11.01 10.83 -12.34
N TYR A 39 9.85 10.71 -11.70
CA TYR A 39 9.29 9.40 -11.36
C TYR A 39 9.07 8.54 -12.60
N PHE A 40 8.44 9.08 -13.64
CA PHE A 40 8.23 8.37 -14.91
C PHE A 40 9.53 7.96 -15.59
N TYR A 41 10.51 8.85 -15.63
CA TYR A 41 11.81 8.56 -16.21
C TYR A 41 12.45 7.33 -15.55
N TYR A 42 12.51 7.30 -14.22
CA TYR A 42 13.16 6.23 -13.49
C TYR A 42 12.34 4.94 -13.44
N SER A 43 11.01 5.00 -13.34
CA SER A 43 10.16 3.81 -13.42
C SER A 43 10.29 3.12 -14.79
N ASN A 44 10.31 3.89 -15.89
CA ASN A 44 10.53 3.35 -17.23
C ASN A 44 11.94 2.78 -17.41
N ARG A 45 12.95 3.46 -16.88
CA ARG A 45 14.34 2.99 -16.91
C ARG A 45 14.50 1.66 -16.17
N ALA A 46 13.94 1.56 -14.97
CA ALA A 46 14.03 0.38 -14.13
C ALA A 46 13.42 -0.87 -14.79
N LYS A 47 12.28 -0.72 -15.45
CA LYS A 47 11.68 -1.79 -16.27
C LYS A 47 12.60 -2.29 -17.37
N ASN A 48 13.25 -1.36 -18.08
CA ASN A 48 14.10 -1.70 -19.23
C ASN A 48 15.47 -2.26 -18.83
N LEU A 49 15.98 -1.89 -17.66
CA LEU A 49 17.33 -2.22 -17.20
C LEU A 49 17.36 -3.18 -16.00
N ALA A 50 16.20 -3.66 -15.55
CA ALA A 50 16.04 -4.46 -14.33
C ALA A 50 16.67 -3.79 -13.09
N GLU A 51 16.61 -2.45 -13.01
CA GLU A 51 17.00 -1.69 -11.82
C GLU A 51 15.87 -1.71 -10.78
N LYS A 52 16.20 -1.43 -9.51
CA LYS A 52 15.21 -1.37 -8.42
C LYS A 52 14.37 -0.10 -8.51
N THR A 53 13.05 -0.20 -8.37
CA THR A 53 12.14 0.97 -8.39
C THR A 53 11.88 1.59 -7.03
N GLU A 54 12.18 0.89 -5.94
CA GLU A 54 11.89 1.34 -4.58
C GLU A 54 12.49 2.72 -4.25
N PRO A 55 13.76 3.04 -4.60
CA PRO A 55 14.33 4.35 -4.28
C PRO A 55 13.55 5.51 -4.92
N HIS A 56 13.13 5.32 -6.18
CA HIS A 56 12.42 6.35 -6.95
C HIS A 56 10.96 6.50 -6.53
N LEU A 57 10.32 5.39 -6.14
CA LEU A 57 9.02 5.42 -5.48
C LEU A 57 9.08 6.22 -4.18
N LEU A 58 10.10 6.00 -3.36
CA LEU A 58 10.27 6.72 -2.11
C LEU A 58 10.49 8.21 -2.33
N ASP A 59 11.34 8.59 -3.29
CA ASP A 59 11.57 9.99 -3.63
C ASP A 59 10.30 10.69 -4.14
N PHE A 60 9.45 9.99 -4.89
CA PHE A 60 8.14 10.51 -5.27
C PHE A 60 7.22 10.74 -4.07
N PHE A 61 7.20 9.83 -3.08
CA PHE A 61 6.42 10.05 -1.85
C PHE A 61 6.99 11.16 -0.96
N LYS A 62 8.30 11.39 -0.94
CA LYS A 62 8.91 12.52 -0.22
C LYS A 62 8.43 13.87 -0.74
N PHE A 63 8.05 13.98 -2.02
CA PHE A 63 7.43 15.19 -2.55
C PHE A 63 6.12 15.53 -1.82
N PHE A 64 5.27 14.54 -1.55
CA PHE A 64 4.00 14.74 -0.86
C PHE A 64 4.15 14.84 0.66
N PHE A 65 5.18 14.22 1.22
CA PHE A 65 5.43 14.15 2.66
C PHE A 65 6.87 14.60 3.02
N PRO A 66 7.24 15.86 2.74
CA PRO A 66 8.64 16.31 2.82
C PRO A 66 9.18 16.37 4.26
N ASN A 67 8.31 16.54 5.25
CA ASN A 67 8.69 16.61 6.66
C ASN A 67 8.42 15.32 7.42
N ALA A 68 7.89 14.29 6.75
CA ALA A 68 7.62 13.01 7.36
C ALA A 68 8.90 12.17 7.47
N HIS A 69 8.90 11.21 8.39
CA HIS A 69 9.93 10.19 8.43
C HIS A 69 9.56 9.05 7.48
N HIS A 70 10.49 8.72 6.60
CA HIS A 70 10.36 7.65 5.61
C HIS A 70 11.30 6.51 6.00
N SER A 71 10.77 5.31 6.17
CA SER A 71 11.53 4.13 6.60
C SER A 71 11.17 2.90 5.79
N ALA A 72 12.08 1.94 5.74
CA ALA A 72 11.78 0.60 5.27
C ALA A 72 11.59 -0.31 6.49
N LYS A 73 10.50 -1.06 6.52
CA LYS A 73 10.18 -2.04 7.55
C LYS A 73 10.18 -3.43 6.95
N GLU A 74 10.60 -4.40 7.74
CA GLU A 74 10.54 -5.81 7.39
C GLU A 74 9.57 -6.51 8.34
N TYR A 75 8.69 -7.33 7.77
CA TYR A 75 7.76 -8.19 8.48
C TYR A 75 7.93 -9.60 7.95
N GLY A 76 7.88 -10.63 8.80
CA GLY A 76 8.07 -11.98 8.28
C GLY A 76 9.49 -12.23 7.75
N ASP A 77 9.67 -13.36 7.10
CA ASP A 77 10.80 -13.59 6.18
C ASP A 77 10.51 -12.87 4.84
N LYS A 78 11.19 -11.75 4.58
CA LYS A 78 11.25 -11.02 3.28
C LYS A 78 10.00 -10.22 2.86
N ILE A 79 9.18 -9.74 3.79
CA ILE A 79 8.13 -8.76 3.45
C ILE A 79 8.64 -7.35 3.73
N PHE A 80 9.15 -6.70 2.69
CA PHE A 80 9.65 -5.33 2.76
C PHE A 80 8.53 -4.34 2.43
N ILE A 81 8.31 -3.37 3.32
CA ILE A 81 7.27 -2.36 3.23
C ILE A 81 7.90 -1.00 3.49
N ASN A 82 7.63 -0.02 2.62
CA ASN A 82 7.97 1.36 2.94
C ASN A 82 6.90 1.94 3.89
N ALA A 83 7.32 2.66 4.92
CA ALA A 83 6.44 3.24 5.91
C ALA A 83 6.69 4.74 6.03
N ILE A 84 5.60 5.50 6.15
CA ILE A 84 5.62 6.94 6.39
C ILE A 84 5.02 7.19 7.78
N SER A 85 5.76 7.90 8.62
CA SER A 85 5.32 8.37 9.94
C SER A 85 5.56 9.87 10.08
N GLU A 86 4.89 10.51 11.04
CA GLU A 86 5.07 11.95 11.29
C GLU A 86 6.53 12.28 11.64
N ASN A 87 7.19 11.44 12.43
CA ASN A 87 8.62 11.51 12.73
C ASN A 87 9.16 10.13 13.13
N GLU A 88 10.48 10.02 13.30
CA GLU A 88 11.19 8.76 13.60
C GLU A 88 10.71 8.05 14.89
N LYS A 89 10.15 8.80 15.85
CA LYS A 89 9.67 8.23 17.12
C LYS A 89 8.22 7.77 17.07
N MET A 90 7.50 8.13 16.01
CA MET A 90 6.08 7.84 15.86
C MET A 90 5.87 6.56 15.06
N THR A 91 4.78 5.87 15.36
CA THR A 91 4.32 4.70 14.61
C THR A 91 3.91 5.08 13.18
N ALA A 92 3.90 4.10 12.28
CA ALA A 92 3.58 4.35 10.87
C ALA A 92 2.12 4.81 10.71
N GLU A 93 1.86 5.74 9.79
CA GLU A 93 0.51 6.11 9.38
C GLU A 93 0.16 5.52 8.01
N ILE A 94 1.16 5.37 7.14
CA ILE A 94 1.02 4.85 5.78
C ILE A 94 1.99 3.69 5.59
N LEU A 95 1.50 2.58 5.03
CA LEU A 95 2.31 1.45 4.58
C LEU A 95 2.21 1.33 3.06
N ILE A 96 3.34 1.15 2.39
CA ILE A 96 3.45 1.08 0.92
C ILE A 96 4.17 -0.21 0.56
N TYR A 97 3.43 -1.13 -0.06
CA TYR A 97 3.97 -2.36 -0.63
C TYR A 97 4.22 -2.18 -2.13
N ASN A 98 5.50 -2.22 -2.52
CA ASN A 98 5.92 -2.23 -3.92
C ASN A 98 5.95 -3.67 -4.44
N VAL A 99 5.16 -3.97 -5.47
CA VAL A 99 5.13 -5.27 -6.12
C VAL A 99 6.20 -5.29 -7.21
N ASP A 100 7.03 -6.33 -7.19
CA ASP A 100 8.03 -6.55 -8.24
C ASP A 100 7.33 -6.75 -9.59
N TYR A 101 7.72 -5.96 -10.59
CA TYR A 101 7.24 -6.06 -11.96
C TYR A 101 7.43 -7.46 -12.58
N ASN A 102 8.41 -8.23 -12.10
CA ASN A 102 8.66 -9.60 -12.54
C ASN A 102 7.66 -10.61 -11.95
N GLU A 103 6.85 -10.19 -10.97
CA GLU A 103 5.83 -11.01 -10.33
C GLU A 103 4.40 -10.45 -10.47
N PRO A 104 3.92 -10.13 -11.70
CA PRO A 104 2.62 -9.44 -11.89
C PRO A 104 1.43 -10.23 -11.35
N LYS A 105 1.53 -11.56 -11.28
CA LYS A 105 0.53 -12.44 -10.65
C LYS A 105 0.30 -12.17 -9.16
N ASN A 106 1.23 -11.49 -8.49
CA ASN A 106 1.15 -11.14 -7.08
C ASN A 106 0.44 -9.80 -6.87
N MET A 107 0.24 -9.01 -7.94
CA MET A 107 -0.40 -7.70 -7.90
C MET A 107 -1.92 -7.83 -7.77
N VAL A 108 -2.52 -6.99 -6.94
CA VAL A 108 -3.99 -6.89 -6.85
C VAL A 108 -4.57 -6.39 -8.17
N SER A 109 -5.77 -6.85 -8.51
CA SER A 109 -6.59 -6.28 -9.57
C SER A 109 -8.03 -6.07 -9.09
N VAL A 110 -8.80 -5.31 -9.88
CA VAL A 110 -10.23 -5.11 -9.63
C VAL A 110 -10.98 -6.44 -9.49
N GLU A 111 -10.66 -7.41 -10.33
CA GLU A 111 -11.30 -8.72 -10.40
C GLU A 111 -10.74 -9.72 -9.37
N ASN A 112 -9.47 -9.54 -8.97
CA ASN A 112 -8.80 -10.45 -8.07
C ASN A 112 -7.83 -9.74 -7.11
N ALA A 113 -8.34 -9.39 -5.93
CA ALA A 113 -7.53 -8.82 -4.86
C ALA A 113 -6.99 -9.85 -3.86
N ASN A 114 -7.50 -11.08 -3.84
CA ASN A 114 -7.09 -12.11 -2.88
C ASN A 114 -5.78 -12.79 -3.34
N VAL A 115 -4.71 -12.00 -3.38
CA VAL A 115 -3.38 -12.33 -3.87
C VAL A 115 -2.29 -11.91 -2.88
N LYS A 116 -1.05 -12.33 -3.14
CA LYS A 116 0.09 -12.16 -2.24
C LYS A 116 0.32 -10.72 -1.79
N SER A 117 0.17 -9.72 -2.66
CA SER A 117 0.39 -8.32 -2.27
C SER A 117 -0.58 -7.82 -1.21
N LEU A 118 -1.87 -8.19 -1.31
CA LEU A 118 -2.84 -7.90 -0.27
C LEU A 118 -2.53 -8.66 1.02
N HIS A 119 -2.12 -9.93 0.91
CA HIS A 119 -1.74 -10.73 2.08
C HIS A 119 -0.56 -10.11 2.83
N ASN A 120 0.46 -9.64 2.09
CA ASN A 120 1.62 -8.95 2.66
C ASN A 120 1.23 -7.65 3.35
N LEU A 121 0.32 -6.87 2.75
CA LEU A 121 -0.20 -5.65 3.38
C LEU A 121 -1.00 -5.96 4.66
N ILE A 122 -1.79 -7.05 4.68
CA ILE A 122 -2.51 -7.51 5.88
C ILE A 122 -1.55 -7.97 6.97
N ILE A 123 -0.47 -8.69 6.63
CA ILE A 123 0.58 -9.08 7.58
C ILE A 123 1.20 -7.83 8.22
N ALA A 124 1.60 -6.87 7.39
CA ALA A 124 2.20 -5.63 7.86
C ALA A 124 1.23 -4.84 8.77
N TYR A 125 -0.06 -4.75 8.40
CA TYR A 125 -1.09 -4.15 9.24
C TYR A 125 -1.22 -4.87 10.59
N LEU A 126 -1.29 -6.21 10.60
CA LEU A 126 -1.43 -6.99 11.83
C LEU A 126 -0.23 -6.81 12.74
N SER A 127 0.99 -6.82 12.19
CA SER A 127 2.21 -6.55 12.95
C SER A 127 2.22 -5.15 13.55
N GLU A 128 1.83 -4.12 12.78
CA GLU A 128 1.75 -2.76 13.32
C GLU A 128 0.70 -2.66 14.45
N VAL A 129 -0.52 -3.15 14.23
CA VAL A 129 -1.61 -2.96 15.18
C VAL A 129 -1.46 -3.84 16.43
N ILE A 130 -1.02 -5.09 16.27
CA ILE A 130 -0.96 -6.06 17.38
C ILE A 130 0.39 -6.00 18.09
N GLU A 131 1.51 -5.97 17.37
CA GLU A 131 2.85 -6.04 17.98
C GLU A 131 3.36 -4.67 18.37
N ASN A 132 3.19 -3.69 17.48
CA ASN A 132 3.66 -2.33 17.71
C ASN A 132 2.61 -1.43 18.38
N GLU A 133 1.45 -1.99 18.75
CA GLU A 133 0.32 -1.29 19.36
C GLU A 133 -0.07 0.00 18.60
N ASN A 134 0.11 -0.02 17.27
CA ASN A 134 -0.04 1.15 16.42
C ASN A 134 -1.53 1.49 16.22
N GLN A 135 -1.98 2.57 16.86
CA GLN A 135 -3.35 3.09 16.72
C GLN A 135 -3.47 4.21 15.68
N THR A 136 -2.36 4.65 15.09
CA THR A 136 -2.30 5.77 14.13
C THR A 136 -2.31 5.31 12.68
N LEU A 137 -2.24 4.00 12.42
CA LEU A 137 -2.19 3.43 11.08
C LEU A 137 -3.49 3.66 10.32
N LYS A 138 -3.41 4.29 9.14
CA LYS A 138 -4.55 4.79 8.37
C LYS A 138 -4.64 4.23 6.96
N THR A 139 -3.53 4.21 6.24
CA THR A 139 -3.55 3.95 4.79
C THR A 139 -2.58 2.86 4.37
N GLY A 140 -3.08 1.91 3.59
CA GLY A 140 -2.28 0.94 2.87
C GLY A 140 -2.22 1.29 1.39
N ILE A 141 -1.04 1.19 0.77
CA ILE A 141 -0.85 1.40 -0.67
C ILE A 141 -0.20 0.14 -1.23
N ILE A 142 -0.83 -0.47 -2.24
CA ILE A 142 -0.22 -1.50 -3.06
C ILE A 142 0.06 -0.89 -4.43
N THR A 143 1.30 -0.98 -4.87
CA THR A 143 1.69 -0.42 -6.16
C THR A 143 2.70 -1.30 -6.87
N ASP A 144 2.59 -1.40 -8.18
CA ASP A 144 3.66 -1.89 -9.06
C ASP A 144 4.36 -0.70 -9.72
N THR A 145 4.39 0.47 -9.06
CA THR A 145 4.97 1.71 -9.59
C THR A 145 4.22 2.35 -10.77
N GLU A 146 3.15 1.77 -11.29
CA GLU A 146 2.28 2.40 -12.30
C GLU A 146 0.84 2.44 -11.83
N SER A 147 0.36 1.31 -11.36
CA SER A 147 -0.93 1.13 -10.74
C SER A 147 -0.81 1.39 -9.25
N PHE A 148 -1.72 2.20 -8.72
CA PHE A 148 -1.81 2.51 -7.29
C PHE A 148 -3.17 2.07 -6.78
N TYR A 149 -3.16 1.23 -5.76
CA TYR A 149 -4.35 0.80 -5.02
C TYR A 149 -4.21 1.30 -3.59
N ILE A 150 -4.98 2.33 -3.25
CA ILE A 150 -4.97 2.96 -1.92
C ILE A 150 -6.19 2.47 -1.14
N ILE A 151 -5.93 1.89 0.02
CA ILE A 151 -6.91 1.21 0.86
C ILE A 151 -6.92 1.90 2.23
N ASP A 152 -8.12 2.16 2.77
CA ASP A 152 -8.29 2.58 4.15
C ASP A 152 -8.20 1.36 5.07
N PHE A 153 -7.29 1.39 6.03
CA PHE A 153 -7.10 0.29 6.96
C PHE A 153 -8.29 0.08 7.92
N GLN A 154 -9.23 1.01 8.01
CA GLN A 154 -10.49 0.76 8.69
C GLN A 154 -11.25 -0.42 8.08
N ASP A 155 -11.15 -0.62 6.77
CA ASP A 155 -11.80 -1.74 6.08
C ASP A 155 -11.21 -3.10 6.52
N PHE A 156 -9.93 -3.11 6.94
CA PHE A 156 -9.25 -4.32 7.41
C PHE A 156 -9.75 -4.80 8.78
N LYS A 157 -10.39 -3.93 9.57
CA LYS A 157 -10.95 -4.34 10.88
C LYS A 157 -11.97 -5.47 10.74
N SER A 158 -12.75 -5.48 9.66
CA SER A 158 -13.71 -6.54 9.35
C SER A 158 -13.01 -7.90 9.12
N ILE A 159 -11.85 -7.87 8.45
CA ILE A 159 -11.01 -9.04 8.15
C ILE A 159 -10.43 -9.63 9.45
N ILE A 160 -10.07 -8.75 10.39
CA ILE A 160 -9.20 -9.06 11.53
C ILE A 160 -9.98 -9.35 12.79
N ASN A 161 -11.23 -8.92 12.90
CA ASN A 161 -12.11 -9.22 14.03
C ASN A 161 -12.51 -10.71 14.14
N THR A 162 -11.94 -11.60 13.32
CA THR A 162 -12.06 -13.03 13.55
C THR A 162 -10.98 -13.46 14.56
N GLU A 163 -11.39 -13.97 15.73
CA GLU A 163 -10.48 -14.55 16.74
C GLU A 163 -9.52 -15.58 16.11
N ILE A 164 -9.99 -16.25 15.05
CA ILE A 164 -9.24 -17.21 14.25
C ILE A 164 -8.03 -16.55 13.61
N LEU A 165 -8.17 -15.44 12.87
CA LEU A 165 -7.04 -14.84 12.16
C LEU A 165 -6.00 -14.26 13.12
N ILE A 166 -6.44 -13.70 14.25
CA ILE A 166 -5.53 -13.23 15.31
C ILE A 166 -4.75 -14.40 15.93
N THR A 167 -5.41 -15.55 16.14
CA THR A 167 -4.75 -16.76 16.66
C THR A 167 -3.73 -17.29 15.65
N GLU A 168 -4.10 -17.38 14.37
CA GLU A 168 -3.20 -17.80 13.29
C GLU A 168 -1.99 -16.86 13.15
N PHE A 169 -2.20 -15.54 13.30
CA PHE A 169 -1.12 -14.56 13.32
C PHE A 169 -0.14 -14.81 14.48
N LYS A 170 -0.65 -15.02 15.70
CA LYS A 170 0.18 -15.32 16.88
C LYS A 170 0.96 -16.63 16.71
N ASN A 171 0.33 -17.66 16.14
CA ASN A 171 1.00 -18.93 15.83
C ASN A 171 2.12 -18.73 14.81
N TRP A 172 1.86 -18.00 13.73
CA TRP A 172 2.84 -17.67 12.71
C TRP A 172 4.07 -16.96 13.31
N LYS A 173 3.86 -16.00 14.21
CA LYS A 173 4.93 -15.34 14.96
C LYS A 173 5.71 -16.31 15.86
N GLY A 174 5.00 -17.18 16.59
CA GLY A 174 5.61 -18.19 17.46
C GLY A 174 6.47 -19.22 16.74
N GLU A 175 6.20 -19.47 15.45
CA GLU A 175 7.00 -20.34 14.57
C GLU A 175 8.19 -19.62 13.91
N ASN A 176 8.60 -18.47 14.45
CA ASN A 176 9.68 -17.62 13.93
C ASN A 176 9.50 -17.27 12.45
N GLU A 177 8.25 -17.10 12.00
CA GLU A 177 7.93 -16.59 10.66
C GLU A 177 8.57 -17.43 9.52
N SER A 178 8.79 -18.72 9.78
CA SER A 178 9.43 -19.62 8.81
C SER A 178 8.68 -19.64 7.46
N GLU A 179 9.35 -20.05 6.38
CA GLU A 179 8.70 -20.13 5.05
C GLU A 179 7.43 -21.00 5.07
N THR A 180 7.46 -22.11 5.81
CA THR A 180 6.31 -23.01 6.00
C THR A 180 5.19 -22.32 6.75
N ALA A 181 5.51 -21.65 7.86
CA ALA A 181 4.54 -20.90 8.66
C ALA A 181 3.91 -19.77 7.83
N THR A 182 4.71 -19.07 7.04
CA THR A 182 4.26 -17.97 6.17
C THR A 182 3.29 -18.47 5.10
N LYS A 183 3.57 -19.63 4.47
CA LYS A 183 2.62 -20.27 3.55
C LYS A 183 1.31 -20.67 4.24
N ALA A 184 1.38 -21.19 5.46
CA ALA A 184 0.20 -21.52 6.25
C ALA A 184 -0.61 -20.26 6.58
N PHE A 185 0.06 -19.17 6.95
CA PHE A 185 -0.60 -17.92 7.28
C PHE A 185 -1.24 -17.24 6.07
N TYR A 186 -0.59 -17.27 4.89
CA TYR A 186 -1.24 -16.85 3.64
C TYR A 186 -2.53 -17.62 3.36
N LYS A 187 -2.56 -18.93 3.66
CA LYS A 187 -3.79 -19.73 3.51
C LYS A 187 -4.86 -19.30 4.51
N ALA A 188 -4.48 -18.98 5.75
CA ALA A 188 -5.41 -18.45 6.76
C ALA A 188 -6.02 -17.11 6.31
N ILE A 189 -5.19 -16.16 5.85
CA ILE A 189 -5.64 -14.87 5.31
C ILE A 189 -6.57 -15.08 4.11
N LYS A 190 -6.17 -15.94 3.17
CA LYS A 190 -6.99 -16.24 1.98
C LYS A 190 -8.38 -16.73 2.37
N ASN A 191 -8.46 -17.64 3.34
CA ASN A 191 -9.73 -18.18 3.83
C ASN A 191 -10.54 -17.12 4.57
N ALA A 192 -9.90 -16.31 5.42
CA ALA A 192 -10.56 -15.21 6.11
C ALA A 192 -11.17 -14.20 5.11
N ILE A 193 -10.47 -13.94 4.00
CA ILE A 193 -10.99 -13.08 2.95
C ILE A 193 -12.23 -13.68 2.27
N GLN A 194 -12.19 -14.98 1.99
CA GLN A 194 -13.29 -15.68 1.30
C GLN A 194 -14.54 -15.82 2.16
N SER A 195 -14.39 -16.01 3.48
CA SER A 195 -15.52 -16.26 4.38
C SER A 195 -16.29 -15.01 4.79
N ASN A 196 -15.69 -13.82 4.72
CA ASN A 196 -16.26 -12.59 5.29
C ASN A 196 -16.91 -11.64 4.26
N GLU A 197 -17.07 -12.04 2.99
CA GLU A 197 -17.63 -11.21 1.91
C GLU A 197 -17.16 -9.74 1.98
N ILE A 198 -15.85 -9.55 2.07
CA ILE A 198 -15.28 -8.22 2.37
C ILE A 198 -15.45 -7.30 1.18
N ASP A 199 -16.02 -6.13 1.44
CA ASP A 199 -15.97 -4.98 0.54
C ASP A 199 -14.76 -4.11 0.93
N LEU A 200 -13.76 -4.04 0.05
CA LEU A 200 -12.62 -3.13 0.19
C LEU A 200 -12.82 -1.92 -0.71
N SER A 201 -13.18 -0.79 -0.10
CA SER A 201 -13.26 0.49 -0.79
C SER A 201 -11.85 0.94 -1.16
N THR A 202 -11.52 0.86 -2.45
CA THR A 202 -10.15 1.09 -2.92
C THR A 202 -10.11 2.25 -3.89
N ILE A 203 -9.23 3.22 -3.65
CA ILE A 203 -8.94 4.24 -4.65
C ILE A 203 -7.92 3.63 -5.63
N TYR A 204 -8.26 3.64 -6.90
CA TYR A 204 -7.37 3.13 -7.95
C TYR A 204 -7.10 4.18 -9.01
N PHE A 205 -5.84 4.24 -9.43
CA PHE A 205 -5.43 4.94 -10.64
C PHE A 205 -4.20 4.27 -11.24
N ASN A 206 -4.07 4.36 -12.56
CA ASN A 206 -2.87 3.98 -13.27
C ASN A 206 -2.22 5.22 -13.87
N LEU A 207 -0.94 5.45 -13.56
CA LEU A 207 -0.24 6.65 -14.01
C LEU A 207 -0.04 6.72 -15.53
N ASN A 208 -0.02 5.59 -16.24
CA ASN A 208 0.11 5.56 -17.69
C ASN A 208 -1.11 6.17 -18.40
N GLU A 209 -2.28 6.21 -17.73
CA GLU A 209 -3.47 6.89 -18.25
C GLU A 209 -3.28 8.41 -18.36
N TYR A 210 -2.26 8.97 -17.71
CA TYR A 210 -1.98 10.41 -17.65
C TYR A 210 -0.73 10.84 -18.43
N GLN A 211 0.02 9.90 -19.03
CA GLN A 211 1.26 10.21 -19.76
C GLN A 211 1.03 10.86 -21.13
N ASN A 212 -0.17 10.74 -21.70
CA ASN A 212 -0.56 11.39 -22.96
C ASN A 212 -2.02 11.84 -22.88
N PRO A 213 -2.34 12.94 -22.17
CA PRO A 213 -3.70 13.47 -22.17
C PRO A 213 -4.04 13.92 -23.60
N SER A 214 -5.08 13.31 -24.17
CA SER A 214 -5.66 13.69 -25.47
C SER A 214 -6.23 15.11 -25.44
#